data_AF-A0A7X6YI22-F1
#
_entry.id   AF-A0A7X6YI22-F1
#
_cell.length_a   1.000
_cell.length_b   1.000
_cell.length_c   1.000
_cell.angle_alpha   90.00
_cell.angle_beta   90.00
_cell.angle_gamma   90.00
#
_symmetry.space_group_name_H-M   'P 1'
#
loop_
_entity.id
_entity.type
_entity.pdbx_description
1 polymer ?
#
loop_
_entity_poly.entity_id
_entity_poly.type
_entity_poly.pdbx_seq_one_letter_code
_entity_poly.pdbx_strand_id
1 'polypeptide(L)'
;MLLSKRARGGWILLVLMAAPFIGANAQNRGARKVDPDENNASIMFPAKGRLNVTNGTIEAVFSLAYSFGDQFGTAGSGRRLFALLSTHNSAGARYDAASPGKTGPGLNFNVYLGQYQSRDYMFVTSSLFERPQKNLPPARYITSALPAKDKANSVKAGEWHTMAVTWRLTNGAHVVTFYLDGKRMGRGSAPHRAGFSTLSMADDDLLAFGFPGQMYGSLQSVRISGRARSDAEIAAAGKAGLVKDQDTLLRFDGASVLKMKTGNVSQLDEKKSKRDLRVPPQGMVFGKLKRAAGRNKAPAVQFREILP
;
A
#
# COMPACT_ATOMS: atom_id res chain seq x y z
N MET A 1 58.86 -56.11 -20.21
CA MET A 1 57.88 -57.19 -20.43
C MET A 1 56.86 -57.14 -19.29
N LEU A 2 55.60 -56.86 -19.63
CA LEU A 2 54.34 -56.93 -18.86
C LEU A 2 54.28 -56.72 -17.31
N LEU A 3 53.50 -55.69 -16.93
CA LEU A 3 52.44 -55.62 -15.90
C LEU A 3 52.60 -56.37 -14.54
N SER A 4 52.51 -55.64 -13.41
CA SER A 4 51.27 -55.59 -12.59
C SER A 4 51.39 -54.84 -11.23
N LYS A 5 50.37 -53.99 -10.98
CA LYS A 5 49.58 -53.75 -9.74
C LYS A 5 50.26 -53.58 -8.36
N ARG A 6 50.18 -52.34 -7.81
CA ARG A 6 49.34 -51.89 -6.67
C ARG A 6 49.97 -50.67 -5.98
N ALA A 7 49.28 -49.52 -5.99
CA ALA A 7 49.53 -48.43 -5.05
C ALA A 7 48.26 -48.17 -4.25
N ARG A 8 48.32 -48.43 -2.93
CA ARG A 8 47.31 -48.05 -1.94
C ARG A 8 47.69 -46.65 -1.42
N GLY A 9 46.92 -45.63 -1.76
CA GLY A 9 47.01 -44.31 -1.15
C GLY A 9 46.14 -44.24 0.10
N GLY A 10 46.75 -43.93 1.24
CA GLY A 10 46.07 -43.72 2.52
C GLY A 10 45.27 -42.42 2.52
N TRP A 11 44.10 -42.46 3.15
CA TRP A 11 43.22 -41.30 3.34
C TRP A 11 43.42 -40.74 4.75
N ILE A 12 43.74 -39.45 4.83
CA ILE A 12 43.73 -38.65 6.06
C ILE A 12 42.27 -38.39 6.44
N LEU A 13 41.90 -38.76 7.66
CA LEU A 13 40.57 -38.53 8.24
C LEU A 13 40.50 -37.10 8.79
N LEU A 14 39.78 -36.20 8.11
CA LEU A 14 39.47 -34.86 8.60
C LEU A 14 38.11 -34.90 9.32
N VAL A 15 38.10 -34.78 10.65
CA VAL A 15 36.87 -34.68 11.45
C VAL A 15 36.42 -33.23 11.44
N LEU A 16 35.43 -32.89 10.60
CA LEU A 16 34.70 -31.62 10.64
C LEU A 16 33.49 -31.75 11.56
N MET A 17 33.47 -30.97 12.64
CA MET A 17 32.29 -30.81 13.48
C MET A 17 31.14 -30.23 12.66
N ALA A 18 30.01 -30.95 12.60
CA ALA A 18 28.79 -30.48 11.96
C ALA A 18 28.11 -29.42 12.84
N ALA A 19 28.23 -28.15 12.48
CA ALA A 19 27.23 -27.16 12.84
C ALA A 19 25.98 -27.42 11.98
N PRO A 20 24.75 -27.41 12.52
CA PRO A 20 23.56 -27.56 11.71
C PRO A 20 23.40 -26.32 10.81
N PHE A 21 23.81 -26.45 9.56
CA PHE A 21 23.39 -25.59 8.47
C PHE A 21 21.86 -25.72 8.35
N ILE A 22 21.14 -24.66 8.71
CA ILE A 22 19.75 -24.47 8.31
C ILE A 22 19.77 -24.14 6.81
N GLY A 23 19.87 -25.19 5.99
CA GLY A 23 19.86 -25.10 4.55
C GLY A 23 18.44 -24.95 3.99
N ALA A 24 18.27 -23.92 3.17
CA ALA A 24 17.57 -23.94 1.89
C ALA A 24 16.47 -25.02 1.69
N ASN A 25 15.33 -24.90 2.39
CA ASN A 25 14.09 -25.60 2.05
C ASN A 25 13.01 -24.65 1.51
N ALA A 26 13.43 -23.61 0.79
CA ALA A 26 12.54 -22.76 0.01
C ALA A 26 12.86 -22.92 -1.47
N GLN A 27 12.46 -24.05 -2.09
CA GLN A 27 12.09 -24.10 -3.52
C GLN A 27 11.62 -25.50 -3.94
N ASN A 28 10.66 -25.51 -4.88
CA ASN A 28 10.05 -26.64 -5.59
C ASN A 28 8.78 -27.27 -5.00
N ARG A 29 7.75 -26.44 -4.78
CA ARG A 29 6.38 -26.86 -5.14
C ARG A 29 6.07 -26.30 -6.52
N GLY A 30 5.68 -27.16 -7.46
CA GLY A 30 5.45 -26.82 -8.87
C GLY A 30 4.64 -25.53 -9.01
N ALA A 31 5.15 -24.60 -9.81
CA ALA A 31 4.54 -23.31 -10.05
C ALA A 31 3.15 -23.52 -10.67
N ARG A 32 2.11 -23.48 -9.82
CA ARG A 32 0.73 -23.34 -10.27
C ARG A 32 0.71 -22.10 -11.18
N LYS A 33 0.11 -22.21 -12.37
CA LYS A 33 -0.12 -21.07 -13.26
C LYS A 33 -1.03 -20.10 -12.50
N VAL A 34 -0.44 -19.15 -11.78
CA VAL A 34 -1.17 -18.15 -11.00
C VAL A 34 -1.80 -17.20 -12.01
N ASP A 35 -3.12 -17.06 -11.96
CA ASP A 35 -3.82 -16.02 -12.72
C ASP A 35 -3.26 -14.66 -12.26
N PRO A 36 -2.67 -13.85 -13.16
CA PRO A 36 -2.05 -12.57 -12.77
C PRO A 36 -3.05 -11.57 -12.17
N ASP A 37 -4.35 -11.77 -12.38
CA ASP A 37 -5.42 -10.99 -11.75
C ASP A 37 -5.80 -11.50 -10.34
N GLU A 38 -5.49 -12.77 -10.01
CA GLU A 38 -5.90 -13.37 -8.74
C GLU A 38 -5.17 -12.73 -7.56
N ASN A 39 -5.95 -12.23 -6.60
CA ASN A 39 -5.43 -11.59 -5.38
C ASN A 39 -4.56 -10.36 -5.68
N ASN A 40 -4.64 -9.83 -6.90
CA ASN A 40 -3.80 -8.75 -7.39
C ASN A 40 -4.70 -7.71 -8.07
N ALA A 41 -5.16 -6.73 -7.29
CA ALA A 41 -6.20 -5.83 -7.75
C ALA A 41 -6.02 -4.39 -7.27
N SER A 42 -6.78 -3.49 -7.88
CA SER A 42 -7.01 -2.13 -7.41
C SER A 42 -8.51 -1.85 -7.38
N ILE A 43 -8.99 -1.26 -6.29
CA ILE A 43 -10.35 -0.76 -6.17
C ILE A 43 -10.31 0.72 -6.55
N MET A 44 -11.06 1.13 -7.57
CA MET A 44 -11.02 2.49 -8.09
C MET A 44 -12.36 3.20 -8.01
N PHE A 45 -12.33 4.51 -7.79
CA PHE A 45 -13.49 5.41 -7.78
C PHE A 45 -13.16 6.71 -8.53
N PRO A 46 -14.13 7.38 -9.19
CA PRO A 46 -13.97 8.77 -9.58
C PRO A 46 -13.63 9.63 -8.36
N ALA A 47 -12.68 10.55 -8.51
CA ALA A 47 -12.13 11.28 -7.38
C ALA A 47 -12.90 12.57 -7.06
N LYS A 48 -13.48 13.22 -8.07
CA LYS A 48 -14.27 14.46 -7.91
C LYS A 48 -15.33 14.31 -6.81
N GLY A 49 -15.32 15.22 -5.85
CA GLY A 49 -16.24 15.23 -4.70
C GLY A 49 -15.97 14.18 -3.62
N ARG A 50 -14.96 13.31 -3.79
CA ARG A 50 -14.65 12.21 -2.86
C ARG A 50 -13.38 12.42 -2.03
N LEU A 51 -12.63 13.46 -2.34
CA LEU A 51 -11.41 13.85 -1.66
C LEU A 51 -11.34 15.37 -1.61
N ASN A 52 -11.01 15.91 -0.44
CA ASN A 52 -10.70 17.33 -0.29
C ASN A 52 -9.19 17.45 -0.09
N VAL A 53 -8.51 18.09 -1.04
CA VAL A 53 -7.04 18.20 -1.06
C VAL A 53 -6.50 19.17 -0.01
N THR A 54 -7.32 20.11 0.45
CA THR A 54 -6.92 21.10 1.45
C THR A 54 -6.99 20.49 2.84
N ASN A 55 -8.08 19.81 3.16
CA ASN A 55 -8.34 19.23 4.47
C ASN A 55 -9.00 17.87 4.32
N GLY A 56 -8.62 16.91 5.15
CA GLY A 56 -9.29 15.62 5.10
C GLY A 56 -8.71 14.58 6.03
N THR A 57 -9.36 13.44 6.02
CA THR A 57 -8.94 12.25 6.75
C THR A 57 -9.21 11.04 5.89
N ILE A 58 -8.25 10.13 5.77
CA ILE A 58 -8.51 8.76 5.35
C ILE A 58 -8.37 7.83 6.55
N GLU A 59 -9.33 6.94 6.72
CA GLU A 59 -9.35 5.89 7.74
C GLU A 59 -9.56 4.55 7.07
N ALA A 60 -8.90 3.50 7.57
CA ALA A 60 -9.03 2.15 7.07
C ALA A 60 -9.02 1.12 8.19
N VAL A 61 -9.78 0.04 8.01
CA VAL A 61 -9.67 -1.19 8.79
C VAL A 61 -9.06 -2.25 7.88
N PHE A 62 -7.88 -2.75 8.25
CA PHE A 62 -7.05 -3.59 7.40
C PHE A 62 -6.34 -4.67 8.21
N SER A 63 -5.83 -5.66 7.51
CA SER A 63 -4.92 -6.67 8.07
C SER A 63 -3.77 -6.86 7.09
N LEU A 64 -2.54 -6.87 7.58
CA LEU A 64 -1.38 -7.13 6.74
C LEU A 64 -1.16 -8.63 6.63
N ALA A 65 -0.62 -9.06 5.49
CA ALA A 65 -0.18 -10.45 5.36
C ALA A 65 1.22 -10.68 5.98
N TYR A 66 1.93 -9.62 6.41
CA TYR A 66 3.26 -9.64 7.05
C TYR A 66 3.23 -9.06 8.46
N SER A 67 4.20 -9.50 9.23
CA SER A 67 4.59 -8.92 10.51
C SER A 67 5.82 -8.02 10.36
N PHE A 68 6.03 -7.20 11.39
CA PHE A 68 7.32 -6.55 11.61
C PHE A 68 8.47 -7.58 11.64
N GLY A 69 9.54 -7.32 10.88
CA GLY A 69 10.72 -8.18 10.81
C GLY A 69 10.69 -9.20 9.67
N ASP A 70 9.55 -9.40 9.00
CA ASP A 70 9.47 -10.28 7.84
C ASP A 70 10.37 -9.76 6.71
N GLN A 71 11.20 -10.63 6.14
CA GLN A 71 12.14 -10.27 5.08
C GLN A 71 11.54 -10.60 3.71
N PHE A 72 11.29 -9.56 2.92
CA PHE A 72 10.89 -9.72 1.52
C PHE A 72 12.14 -9.76 0.64
N GLY A 73 12.39 -10.88 -0.05
CA GLY A 73 13.64 -11.16 -0.80
C GLY A 73 14.14 -10.09 -1.79
N THR A 74 15.40 -10.25 -2.21
CA THR A 74 16.35 -9.26 -2.80
C THR A 74 15.81 -8.27 -3.83
N ALA A 75 15.88 -6.97 -3.51
CA ALA A 75 16.44 -5.88 -4.33
C ALA A 75 15.91 -4.52 -3.81
N GLY A 76 16.83 -3.73 -3.21
CA GLY A 76 16.91 -2.26 -3.26
C GLY A 76 15.72 -1.40 -2.81
N SER A 77 15.94 -0.59 -1.76
CA SER A 77 15.07 0.49 -1.25
C SER A 77 13.71 0.03 -0.68
N GLY A 78 13.13 0.83 0.23
CA GLY A 78 11.91 0.45 0.95
C GLY A 78 10.76 0.03 0.01
N ARG A 79 10.09 -1.08 0.34
CA ARG A 79 8.98 -1.60 -0.47
C ARG A 79 7.66 -0.99 -0.03
N ARG A 80 6.85 -0.59 -1.01
CA ARG A 80 5.42 -0.29 -0.81
C ARG A 80 4.69 -1.62 -0.74
N LEU A 81 4.32 -2.02 0.47
CA LEU A 81 3.74 -3.34 0.72
C LEU A 81 2.23 -3.27 0.92
N PHE A 82 1.71 -2.10 1.31
CA PHE A 82 0.28 -1.86 1.43
C PHE A 82 -0.09 -0.44 0.97
N ALA A 83 -0.54 -0.30 -0.27
CA ALA A 83 -0.99 0.96 -0.86
C ALA A 83 -2.44 1.25 -0.43
N LEU A 84 -2.63 2.07 0.60
CA LEU A 84 -3.97 2.38 1.11
C LEU A 84 -4.75 3.29 0.14
N LEU A 85 -4.13 4.38 -0.30
CA LEU A 85 -4.76 5.32 -1.22
C LEU A 85 -3.72 5.88 -2.18
N SER A 86 -4.08 6.03 -3.45
CA SER A 86 -3.35 6.87 -4.41
C SER A 86 -4.30 7.58 -5.35
N THR A 87 -3.89 8.74 -5.85
CA THR A 87 -4.54 9.43 -6.97
C THR A 87 -3.93 8.97 -8.28
N HIS A 88 -4.79 8.76 -9.26
CA HIS A 88 -4.46 8.32 -10.61
C HIS A 88 -5.14 9.26 -11.61
N ASN A 89 -4.56 9.40 -12.81
CA ASN A 89 -5.24 10.12 -13.89
C ASN A 89 -6.39 9.28 -14.49
N SER A 90 -7.09 9.85 -15.47
CA SER A 90 -8.20 9.18 -16.18
C SER A 90 -7.81 7.83 -16.78
N ALA A 91 -6.54 7.65 -17.17
CA ALA A 91 -6.03 6.41 -17.74
C ALA A 91 -5.59 5.36 -16.70
N GLY A 92 -5.82 5.63 -15.41
CA GLY A 92 -5.41 4.76 -14.31
C GLY A 92 -3.91 4.75 -14.04
N ALA A 93 -3.15 5.63 -14.69
CA ALA A 93 -1.73 5.77 -14.40
C ALA A 93 -1.54 6.59 -13.13
N ARG A 94 -0.75 6.06 -12.21
CA ARG A 94 -0.27 6.83 -11.07
C ARG A 94 0.81 7.77 -11.59
N TYR A 95 0.79 9.00 -11.12
CA TYR A 95 1.87 9.91 -11.45
C TYR A 95 3.22 9.42 -10.89
N ASP A 96 4.21 9.27 -11.78
CA ASP A 96 5.57 8.85 -11.42
C ASP A 96 6.55 10.02 -11.51
N ALA A 97 7.08 10.36 -10.35
CA ALA A 97 8.14 11.33 -10.15
C ALA A 97 9.41 11.07 -10.98
N ALA A 98 9.76 9.79 -11.16
CA ALA A 98 10.95 9.40 -11.90
C ALA A 98 10.74 9.45 -13.42
N SER A 99 9.48 9.43 -13.88
CA SER A 99 9.12 9.33 -15.30
C SER A 99 7.96 10.28 -15.69
N PRO A 100 8.03 11.59 -15.41
CA PRO A 100 6.90 12.52 -15.52
C PRO A 100 6.30 12.59 -16.94
N GLY A 101 7.12 12.43 -17.98
CA GLY A 101 6.67 12.44 -19.38
C GLY A 101 5.82 11.25 -19.81
N LYS A 102 5.76 10.17 -19.01
CA LYS A 102 4.97 8.96 -19.33
C LYS A 102 3.54 8.99 -18.79
N THR A 103 3.29 9.77 -17.74
CA THR A 103 2.03 9.71 -16.97
C THR A 103 1.20 10.99 -17.05
N GLY A 104 1.69 12.03 -17.72
CA GLY A 104 1.02 13.34 -17.81
C GLY A 104 0.94 14.07 -16.45
N PRO A 105 0.34 15.27 -16.40
CA PRO A 105 0.19 16.05 -15.17
C PRO A 105 -0.93 15.46 -14.29
N GLY A 106 -0.58 14.54 -13.39
CA GLY A 106 -1.49 14.00 -12.37
C GLY A 106 -1.29 14.67 -11.00
N LEU A 107 -2.33 14.64 -10.16
CA LEU A 107 -2.16 14.96 -8.73
C LEU A 107 -1.36 13.83 -8.07
N ASN A 108 -0.30 14.14 -7.31
CA ASN A 108 0.55 13.14 -6.67
C ASN A 108 0.21 12.91 -5.20
N PHE A 109 -0.96 12.36 -4.89
CA PHE A 109 -1.28 11.95 -3.52
C PHE A 109 -1.21 10.44 -3.37
N ASN A 110 -0.53 9.96 -2.33
CA ASN A 110 -0.58 8.57 -1.92
C ASN A 110 -0.36 8.43 -0.42
N VAL A 111 -0.96 7.38 0.15
CA VAL A 111 -0.78 6.91 1.51
C VAL A 111 -0.48 5.42 1.43
N TYR A 112 0.65 4.99 1.98
CA TYR A 112 1.03 3.58 1.99
C TYR A 112 1.79 3.21 3.25
N LEU A 113 1.69 1.92 3.62
CA LEU A 113 2.63 1.30 4.53
C LEU A 113 3.75 0.63 3.73
N GLY A 114 4.97 0.82 4.22
CA GLY A 114 6.15 0.18 3.66
C GLY A 114 7.03 -0.39 4.73
N GLN A 115 8.03 -1.14 4.28
CA GLN A 115 9.09 -1.67 5.13
C GLN A 115 10.44 -1.39 4.47
N TYR A 116 11.39 -0.94 5.28
CA TYR A 116 12.77 -0.77 4.82
C TYR A 116 13.56 -2.03 5.16
N GLN A 117 14.09 -2.69 4.14
CA GLN A 117 14.76 -4.00 4.28
C GLN A 117 15.98 -3.95 5.21
N SER A 118 16.75 -2.85 5.23
CA SER A 118 18.03 -2.82 5.94
C SER A 118 17.98 -2.42 7.42
N ARG A 119 16.79 -2.18 7.99
CA ARG A 119 16.68 -1.58 9.32
C ARG A 119 15.51 -2.12 10.15
N ASP A 120 14.92 -3.24 9.74
CA ASP A 120 13.79 -3.89 10.42
C ASP A 120 12.75 -2.88 10.92
N TYR A 121 12.33 -1.93 10.08
CA TYR A 121 11.28 -0.98 10.46
C TYR A 121 10.22 -0.86 9.38
N MET A 122 8.98 -0.80 9.87
CA MET A 122 7.84 -0.42 9.06
C MET A 122 7.62 1.09 9.16
N PHE A 123 7.02 1.67 8.14
CA PHE A 123 6.72 3.10 8.11
C PHE A 123 5.40 3.37 7.40
N VAL A 124 4.78 4.47 7.76
CA VAL A 124 3.64 5.04 7.03
C VAL A 124 4.13 6.30 6.34
N THR A 125 3.84 6.41 5.05
CA THR A 125 4.22 7.56 4.24
C THR A 125 2.99 8.15 3.59
N SER A 126 2.98 9.48 3.51
CA SER A 126 2.07 10.24 2.67
C SER A 126 2.85 11.18 1.76
N SER A 127 2.51 11.25 0.47
CA SER A 127 2.97 12.34 -0.40
C SER A 127 2.07 13.57 -0.29
N LEU A 128 2.56 14.72 -0.73
CA LEU A 128 1.79 15.97 -0.74
C LEU A 128 0.86 16.05 -1.95
N PHE A 129 -0.22 16.82 -1.80
CA PHE A 129 -1.14 17.17 -2.88
C PHE A 129 -0.48 18.15 -3.85
N GLU A 130 0.38 17.64 -4.73
CA GLU A 130 1.13 18.47 -5.66
C GLU A 130 0.90 17.98 -7.10
N ARG A 131 0.51 18.91 -7.98
CA ARG A 131 0.49 18.72 -9.43
C ARG A 131 1.60 19.58 -10.04
N PRO A 132 2.61 19.01 -10.68
CA PRO A 132 3.71 19.80 -11.25
C PRO A 132 3.25 20.66 -12.45
N GLN A 133 3.74 21.91 -12.54
CA GLN A 133 3.49 22.78 -13.71
C GLN A 133 4.32 22.36 -14.94
N LYS A 134 5.47 21.72 -14.73
CA LYS A 134 6.44 21.21 -15.73
C LYS A 134 7.10 19.95 -15.17
N ASN A 135 7.82 19.16 -15.99
CA ASN A 135 8.53 17.90 -15.65
C ASN A 135 9.55 18.00 -14.47
N LEU A 136 9.11 18.42 -13.29
CA LEU A 136 9.90 18.59 -12.08
C LEU A 136 9.76 17.36 -11.19
N PRO A 137 10.80 17.00 -10.41
CA PRO A 137 10.72 15.96 -9.40
C PRO A 137 9.65 16.37 -8.35
N PRO A 138 8.53 15.64 -8.28
CA PRO A 138 7.27 16.12 -7.72
C PRO A 138 6.85 15.44 -6.42
N ALA A 139 7.80 14.90 -5.66
CA ALA A 139 7.44 14.10 -4.49
C ALA A 139 8.19 14.55 -3.24
N ARG A 140 7.49 15.30 -2.38
CA ARG A 140 7.79 15.35 -0.96
C ARG A 140 6.96 14.30 -0.25
N TYR A 141 7.61 13.59 0.65
CA TYR A 141 7.00 12.57 1.47
C TYR A 141 7.11 12.99 2.93
N ILE A 142 6.00 12.93 3.65
CA ILE A 142 6.00 12.94 5.11
C ILE A 142 5.92 11.49 5.53
N THR A 143 6.89 11.04 6.32
CA THR A 143 7.01 9.65 6.75
C THR A 143 7.11 9.59 8.27
N SER A 144 6.39 8.66 8.86
CA SER A 144 6.54 8.28 10.27
C SER A 144 6.97 6.82 10.34
N ALA A 145 8.03 6.53 11.09
CA ALA A 145 8.36 5.16 11.43
C ALA A 145 7.32 4.60 12.41
N LEU A 146 7.01 3.32 12.28
CA LEU A 146 6.33 2.54 13.31
C LEU A 146 7.39 2.22 14.38
N PRO A 147 7.19 2.58 15.66
CA PRO A 147 8.20 2.46 16.70
C PRO A 147 8.56 0.98 16.90
N ALA A 148 9.81 0.64 16.59
CA ALA A 148 10.37 -0.71 16.73
C ALA A 148 10.50 -1.18 18.20
N LYS A 149 10.53 -0.24 19.15
CA LYS A 149 10.83 -0.52 20.56
C LYS A 149 9.65 -1.09 21.35
N ASP A 150 8.41 -0.83 20.93
CA ASP A 150 7.21 -1.42 21.51
C ASP A 150 6.71 -2.56 20.62
N LYS A 151 7.31 -3.75 20.76
CA LYS A 151 6.81 -4.99 20.12
C LYS A 151 5.33 -5.28 20.46
N ALA A 152 4.80 -4.70 21.55
CA ALA A 152 3.39 -4.79 21.91
C ALA A 152 2.47 -3.95 20.99
N ASN A 153 2.99 -2.93 20.31
CA ASN A 153 2.25 -2.09 19.35
C ASN A 153 2.67 -2.40 17.88
N SER A 154 3.40 -3.49 17.63
CA SER A 154 3.83 -3.86 16.28
C SER A 154 2.66 -4.44 15.48
N VAL A 155 2.54 -4.03 14.21
CA VAL A 155 1.61 -4.66 13.27
C VAL A 155 2.04 -6.11 13.03
N LYS A 156 1.10 -7.05 13.17
CA LYS A 156 1.33 -8.49 12.95
C LYS A 156 0.52 -9.00 11.78
N ALA A 157 1.05 -10.01 11.11
CA ALA A 157 0.36 -10.71 10.04
C ALA A 157 -0.98 -11.28 10.54
N GLY A 158 -2.05 -11.04 9.79
CA GLY A 158 -3.38 -11.57 10.09
C GLY A 158 -4.14 -10.85 11.21
N GLU A 159 -3.49 -9.95 11.96
CA GLU A 159 -4.18 -9.10 12.93
C GLU A 159 -4.89 -7.94 12.22
N TRP A 160 -6.05 -7.54 12.76
CA TRP A 160 -6.85 -6.45 12.21
C TRP A 160 -6.54 -5.14 12.92
N HIS A 161 -6.03 -4.16 12.17
CA HIS A 161 -5.66 -2.84 12.67
C HIS A 161 -6.54 -1.73 12.07
N THR A 162 -6.58 -0.58 12.74
CA THR A 162 -7.09 0.66 12.14
C THR A 162 -5.93 1.61 11.84
N MET A 163 -5.97 2.26 10.69
CA MET A 163 -5.04 3.35 10.36
C MET A 163 -5.83 4.59 10.00
N ALA A 164 -5.31 5.74 10.40
CA ALA A 164 -5.80 7.03 9.91
C ALA A 164 -4.67 7.95 9.50
N VAL A 165 -4.91 8.75 8.46
CA VAL A 165 -4.04 9.85 8.05
C VAL A 165 -4.89 11.09 7.88
N THR A 166 -4.60 12.12 8.66
CA THR A 166 -5.28 13.42 8.59
C THR A 166 -4.37 14.43 7.91
N TRP A 167 -4.92 15.30 7.07
CA TRP A 167 -4.18 16.44 6.51
C TRP A 167 -4.97 17.73 6.64
N ARG A 168 -4.23 18.83 6.82
CA ARG A 168 -4.78 20.19 6.84
C ARG A 168 -3.77 21.16 6.24
N LEU A 169 -4.20 21.97 5.27
CA LEU A 169 -3.42 23.09 4.77
C LEU A 169 -3.47 24.22 5.81
N THR A 170 -2.31 24.61 6.33
CA THR A 170 -2.16 25.70 7.29
C THR A 170 -1.00 26.58 6.82
N ASN A 171 -1.24 27.88 6.61
CA ASN A 171 -0.21 28.85 6.20
C ASN A 171 0.64 28.39 4.99
N GLY A 172 0.00 27.82 3.96
CA GLY A 172 0.69 27.34 2.76
C GLY A 172 1.43 26.01 2.91
N ALA A 173 1.29 25.32 4.05
CA ALA A 173 1.89 24.00 4.29
C ALA A 173 0.84 22.95 4.68
N HIS A 174 0.95 21.75 4.12
CA HIS A 174 0.17 20.61 4.59
C HIS A 174 0.78 20.10 5.88
N VAL A 175 -0.05 20.04 6.91
CA VAL A 175 0.24 19.33 8.15
C VAL A 175 -0.41 17.96 8.05
N VAL A 176 0.39 16.90 8.13
CA VAL A 176 -0.06 15.51 8.07
C VAL A 176 0.19 14.83 9.40
N THR A 177 -0.80 14.10 9.91
CA THR A 177 -0.68 13.31 11.15
C THR A 177 -1.11 11.88 10.87
N PHE A 178 -0.32 10.93 11.37
CA PHE A 178 -0.53 9.48 11.20
C PHE A 178 -1.01 8.87 12.50
N TYR A 179 -1.92 7.91 12.39
CA TYR A 179 -2.48 7.16 13.51
C TYR A 179 -2.51 5.67 13.20
N LEU A 180 -2.25 4.85 14.22
CA LEU A 180 -2.45 3.41 14.19
C LEU A 180 -3.21 3.01 15.45
N ASP A 181 -4.25 2.18 15.29
CA ASP A 181 -5.10 1.67 16.37
C ASP A 181 -5.60 2.77 17.32
N GLY A 182 -5.97 3.92 16.73
CA GLY A 182 -6.48 5.07 17.47
C GLY A 182 -5.42 5.94 18.15
N LYS A 183 -4.14 5.58 18.09
CA LYS A 183 -3.03 6.32 18.71
C LYS A 183 -2.25 7.11 17.66
N ARG A 184 -1.84 8.33 18.02
CA ARG A 184 -0.99 9.17 17.16
C ARG A 184 0.42 8.59 17.07
N MET A 185 0.91 8.37 15.85
CA MET A 185 2.23 7.82 15.56
C MET A 185 3.27 8.91 15.29
N GLY A 186 2.85 9.96 14.59
CA GLY A 186 3.75 11.03 14.16
C GLY A 186 3.01 12.13 13.42
N ARG A 187 3.66 13.29 13.33
CA ARG A 187 3.16 14.46 12.63
C ARG A 187 4.31 15.11 11.86
N GLY A 188 4.02 15.58 10.66
CA GLY A 188 4.96 16.37 9.87
C GLY A 188 4.25 17.51 9.17
N SER A 189 5.04 18.45 8.66
CA SER A 189 4.53 19.53 7.83
C SER A 189 5.47 19.76 6.66
N ALA A 190 4.91 20.09 5.50
CA ALA A 190 5.70 20.49 4.34
C ALA A 190 4.98 21.60 3.55
N PRO A 191 5.69 22.69 3.21
CA PRO A 191 5.13 23.79 2.42
C PRO A 191 4.96 23.39 0.96
N HIS A 192 3.96 23.99 0.31
CA HIS A 192 3.82 23.96 -1.14
C HIS A 192 5.01 24.62 -1.82
N ARG A 193 5.44 24.04 -2.94
CA ARG A 193 6.52 24.60 -3.76
C ARG A 193 5.96 25.51 -4.84
N ALA A 194 6.64 26.64 -5.08
CA ALA A 194 6.25 27.68 -6.04
C ALA A 194 6.18 27.23 -7.53
N GLY A 195 6.59 25.99 -7.88
CA GLY A 195 6.55 25.42 -9.24
C GLY A 195 5.47 24.36 -9.49
N PHE A 196 4.48 24.26 -8.59
CA PHE A 196 3.38 23.29 -8.67
C PHE A 196 2.07 24.02 -8.89
N SER A 197 1.24 23.48 -9.79
CA SER A 197 0.22 24.22 -10.54
C SER A 197 -1.01 24.50 -9.74
N THR A 198 -1.49 23.52 -8.98
CA THR A 198 -2.74 23.65 -8.24
C THR A 198 -2.83 22.64 -7.10
N LEU A 199 -3.51 23.08 -6.04
CA LEU A 199 -4.23 22.22 -5.10
C LEU A 199 -5.61 21.88 -5.67
N SER A 200 -5.65 21.26 -6.86
CA SER A 200 -6.92 20.85 -7.44
C SER A 200 -6.83 19.47 -8.03
N MET A 201 -7.94 18.75 -7.88
CA MET A 201 -8.18 17.51 -8.59
C MET A 201 -8.75 17.85 -9.96
N ALA A 202 -8.33 17.11 -10.98
CA ALA A 202 -9.04 17.13 -12.25
C ALA A 202 -10.37 16.39 -12.12
N ASP A 203 -11.31 16.72 -12.99
CA ASP A 203 -12.66 16.15 -12.98
C ASP A 203 -12.67 14.63 -13.24
N ASP A 204 -11.66 14.16 -13.95
CA ASP A 204 -11.44 12.79 -14.39
C ASP A 204 -10.34 12.06 -13.58
N ASP A 205 -9.79 12.68 -12.53
CA ASP A 205 -8.90 11.98 -11.61
C ASP A 205 -9.64 10.81 -10.92
N LEU A 206 -8.87 9.77 -10.62
CA LEU A 206 -9.33 8.55 -9.95
C LEU A 206 -8.67 8.40 -8.58
N LEU A 207 -9.42 7.83 -7.62
CA LEU A 207 -8.90 7.31 -6.36
C LEU A 207 -8.69 5.81 -6.52
N ALA A 208 -7.54 5.31 -6.09
CA ALA A 208 -7.20 3.90 -6.11
C ALA A 208 -6.86 3.41 -4.70
N PHE A 209 -7.39 2.25 -4.33
CA PHE A 209 -7.12 1.54 -3.07
C PHE A 209 -6.55 0.17 -3.41
N GLY A 210 -5.35 -0.11 -2.91
CA GLY A 210 -4.51 -1.17 -3.43
C GLY A 210 -3.92 -0.82 -4.81
N PHE A 211 -2.79 -1.43 -5.10
CA PHE A 211 -2.19 -1.41 -6.43
C PHE A 211 -1.58 -2.77 -6.71
N PRO A 212 -1.67 -3.27 -7.97
CA PRO A 212 -1.09 -4.55 -8.31
C PRO A 212 0.39 -4.61 -7.90
N GLY A 213 0.75 -5.69 -7.21
CA GLY A 213 2.10 -5.82 -6.67
C GLY A 213 2.35 -5.19 -5.29
N GLN A 214 1.48 -4.31 -4.79
CA GLN A 214 1.74 -3.43 -3.61
C GLN A 214 0.64 -3.50 -2.53
N MET A 215 -0.16 -4.58 -2.49
CA MET A 215 -1.25 -4.75 -1.52
C MET A 215 -1.21 -6.15 -0.89
N TYR A 216 -0.32 -6.36 0.07
CA TYR A 216 -0.16 -7.60 0.82
C TYR A 216 -1.00 -7.59 2.10
N GLY A 217 -2.18 -8.21 2.03
CA GLY A 217 -3.12 -8.26 3.13
C GLY A 217 -4.58 -8.18 2.70
N SER A 218 -5.42 -7.80 3.65
CA SER A 218 -6.86 -7.68 3.53
C SER A 218 -7.33 -6.28 3.87
N LEU A 219 -8.44 -5.86 3.26
CA LEU A 219 -9.12 -4.60 3.54
C LEU A 219 -10.58 -4.88 3.91
N GLN A 220 -11.02 -4.36 5.05
CA GLN A 220 -12.39 -4.49 5.50
C GLN A 220 -13.23 -3.27 5.15
N SER A 221 -12.72 -2.06 5.45
CA SER A 221 -13.48 -0.83 5.19
C SER A 221 -12.57 0.37 5.10
N VAL A 222 -13.03 1.39 4.37
CA VAL A 222 -12.36 2.69 4.24
C VAL A 222 -13.39 3.81 4.36
N ARG A 223 -12.97 4.92 4.96
CA ARG A 223 -13.69 6.18 4.99
C ARG A 223 -12.76 7.33 4.61
N ILE A 224 -13.20 8.20 3.73
CA ILE A 224 -12.59 9.51 3.46
C ILE A 224 -13.54 10.59 3.97
N SER A 225 -13.02 11.51 4.77
CA SER A 225 -13.72 12.68 5.26
C SER A 225 -13.18 13.97 4.65
N GLY A 226 -14.07 14.96 4.45
CA GLY A 226 -13.73 16.29 3.94
C GLY A 226 -13.07 17.21 4.97
N ARG A 227 -12.84 16.73 6.20
CA ARG A 227 -12.11 17.44 7.24
C ARG A 227 -11.07 16.57 7.93
N ALA A 228 -10.10 17.22 8.56
CA ALA A 228 -9.19 16.57 9.50
C ALA A 228 -9.96 16.26 10.80
N ARG A 229 -10.10 14.97 11.12
CA ARG A 229 -10.66 14.49 12.39
C ARG A 229 -9.65 14.65 13.52
N SER A 230 -10.16 14.87 14.72
CA SER A 230 -9.38 14.96 15.95
C SER A 230 -8.94 13.57 16.45
N ASP A 231 -7.92 13.53 17.31
CA ASP A 231 -7.43 12.31 17.96
C ASP A 231 -8.54 11.52 18.65
N ALA A 232 -9.45 12.20 19.35
CA ALA A 232 -10.57 11.58 20.04
C ALA A 232 -11.54 10.90 19.06
N GLU A 233 -11.83 11.54 17.93
CA GLU A 233 -12.69 10.97 16.89
C GLU A 233 -12.04 9.76 16.21
N ILE A 234 -10.73 9.82 15.95
CA ILE A 234 -9.97 8.70 15.38
C ILE A 234 -9.95 7.52 16.37
N ALA A 235 -9.69 7.76 17.65
CA ALA A 235 -9.71 6.74 18.68
C ALA A 235 -11.11 6.12 18.85
N ALA A 236 -12.17 6.93 18.82
CA ALA A 236 -13.54 6.46 18.88
C ALA A 236 -13.90 5.58 17.66
N ALA A 237 -13.54 6.02 16.45
CA ALA A 237 -13.75 5.25 15.23
C ALA A 237 -12.97 3.93 15.22
N GLY A 238 -11.78 3.89 15.83
CA GLY A 238 -10.99 2.66 16.00
C GLY A 238 -11.72 1.57 16.79
N LYS A 239 -12.57 1.96 17.75
CA LYS A 239 -13.39 1.07 18.59
C LYS A 239 -14.73 0.73 17.96
N ALA A 240 -15.45 1.74 17.46
CA ALA A 240 -16.81 1.60 16.95
C ALA A 240 -16.89 1.10 15.50
N GLY A 241 -15.78 1.19 14.75
CA GLY A 241 -15.76 0.97 13.31
C GLY A 241 -16.05 2.23 12.50
N LEU A 242 -15.86 2.15 11.18
CA LEU A 242 -15.98 3.29 10.27
C LEU A 242 -17.43 3.47 9.81
N VAL A 243 -18.11 4.45 10.39
CA VAL A 243 -19.51 4.79 10.09
C VAL A 243 -19.59 6.04 9.20
N LYS A 244 -20.59 6.11 8.32
CA LYS A 244 -20.83 7.32 7.51
C LYS A 244 -21.43 8.42 8.39
N ASP A 245 -20.92 9.63 8.25
CA ASP A 245 -21.46 10.85 8.84
C ASP A 245 -21.51 12.00 7.81
N GLN A 246 -21.93 13.18 8.25
CA GLN A 246 -22.10 14.37 7.41
C GLN A 246 -20.81 14.81 6.70
N ASP A 247 -19.64 14.50 7.27
CA ASP A 247 -18.35 14.88 6.72
C ASP A 247 -17.74 13.80 5.81
N THR A 248 -18.45 12.68 5.61
CA THR A 248 -17.95 11.55 4.84
C THR A 248 -18.14 11.79 3.34
N LEU A 249 -17.03 11.87 2.61
CA LEU A 249 -17.00 12.05 1.15
C LEU A 249 -17.03 10.70 0.39
N LEU A 250 -16.40 9.67 0.97
CA LEU A 250 -16.42 8.31 0.45
C LEU A 250 -16.38 7.32 1.61
N ARG A 251 -17.19 6.26 1.52
CA ARG A 251 -17.08 5.08 2.39
C ARG A 251 -17.39 3.84 1.58
N PHE A 252 -16.59 2.80 1.76
CA PHE A 252 -16.87 1.47 1.23
C PHE A 252 -16.37 0.39 2.20
N ASP A 253 -16.94 -0.80 2.07
CA ASP A 253 -16.58 -1.99 2.85
C ASP A 253 -16.48 -3.23 1.96
N GLY A 254 -15.95 -4.33 2.50
CA GLY A 254 -15.72 -5.57 1.75
C GLY A 254 -16.99 -6.11 1.09
N ALA A 255 -18.16 -5.95 1.72
CA ALA A 255 -19.43 -6.35 1.12
C ALA A 255 -19.78 -5.55 -0.12
N SER A 256 -19.55 -4.24 -0.10
CA SER A 256 -19.76 -3.38 -1.27
C SER A 256 -18.75 -3.68 -2.39
N VAL A 257 -17.49 -3.93 -2.06
CA VAL A 257 -16.42 -4.23 -3.04
C VAL A 257 -16.71 -5.53 -3.79
N LEU A 258 -17.15 -6.57 -3.09
CA LEU A 258 -17.51 -7.86 -3.71
C LEU A 258 -18.70 -7.78 -4.67
N LYS A 259 -19.45 -6.68 -4.68
CA LYS A 259 -20.56 -6.42 -5.62
C LYS A 259 -20.18 -5.49 -6.77
N MET A 260 -18.99 -4.92 -6.76
CA MET A 260 -18.54 -4.00 -7.81
C MET A 260 -18.32 -4.75 -9.12
N LYS A 261 -18.46 -4.03 -10.23
CA LYS A 261 -18.02 -4.54 -11.53
C LYS A 261 -16.51 -4.78 -11.51
N THR A 262 -16.06 -5.76 -12.29
CA THR A 262 -14.64 -6.14 -12.40
C THR A 262 -14.10 -5.85 -13.80
N GLY A 263 -12.92 -5.25 -13.86
CA GLY A 263 -12.08 -5.10 -15.05
C GLY A 263 -10.80 -5.91 -14.93
N ASN A 264 -10.01 -5.95 -16.00
CA ASN A 264 -8.75 -6.70 -16.02
C ASN A 264 -7.60 -5.81 -15.52
N VAL A 265 -6.65 -6.35 -14.77
CA VAL A 265 -5.51 -5.58 -14.24
C VAL A 265 -4.63 -4.98 -15.34
N SER A 266 -4.57 -5.62 -16.51
CA SER A 266 -3.82 -5.14 -17.68
C SER A 266 -4.36 -3.86 -18.31
N GLN A 267 -5.51 -3.37 -17.83
CA GLN A 267 -6.04 -2.05 -18.17
C GLN A 267 -5.31 -0.93 -17.40
N LEU A 268 -4.62 -1.25 -16.30
CA LEU A 268 -3.82 -0.32 -15.49
C LEU A 268 -2.37 -0.19 -15.98
N ASP A 269 -2.03 -0.77 -17.13
CA ASP A 269 -0.67 -0.74 -17.69
C ASP A 269 -0.30 0.68 -18.17
N GLU A 270 0.81 1.21 -17.66
CA GLU A 270 1.38 2.51 -18.01
C GLU A 270 1.66 2.66 -19.52
N LYS A 271 1.90 1.57 -20.26
CA LYS A 271 2.08 1.61 -21.73
C LYS A 271 0.77 1.82 -22.48
N LYS A 272 -0.38 1.59 -21.83
CA LYS A 272 -1.74 1.76 -22.38
C LYS A 272 -2.41 3.04 -21.86
N SER A 273 -1.67 3.91 -21.18
CA SER A 273 -2.11 5.18 -20.56
C SER A 273 -2.77 6.21 -21.50
N LYS A 274 -3.00 5.87 -22.77
CA LYS A 274 -3.72 6.68 -23.75
C LYS A 274 -5.24 6.42 -23.75
N ARG A 275 -5.74 5.48 -22.94
CA ARG A 275 -7.17 5.15 -22.87
C ARG A 275 -7.76 5.55 -21.53
N ASP A 276 -8.80 6.36 -21.55
CA ASP A 276 -9.55 6.69 -20.34
C ASP A 276 -10.23 5.44 -19.77
N LEU A 277 -9.96 5.15 -18.50
CA LEU A 277 -10.64 4.11 -17.75
C LEU A 277 -12.04 4.59 -17.37
N ARG A 278 -13.03 3.79 -17.75
CA ARG A 278 -14.42 4.04 -17.34
C ARG A 278 -14.66 3.46 -15.96
N VAL A 279 -14.53 4.29 -14.94
CA VAL A 279 -14.87 3.92 -13.56
C VAL A 279 -16.24 4.52 -13.19
N PRO A 280 -17.26 3.70 -12.85
CA PRO A 280 -18.58 4.21 -12.53
C PRO A 280 -18.60 4.86 -11.13
N PRO A 281 -19.63 5.66 -10.79
CA PRO A 281 -19.70 6.34 -9.50
C PRO A 281 -19.61 5.39 -8.30
N GLN A 282 -20.18 4.19 -8.36
CA GLN A 282 -20.13 3.19 -7.30
C GLN A 282 -18.76 2.51 -7.13
N GLY A 283 -17.80 2.80 -8.01
CA GLY A 283 -16.48 2.18 -8.04
C GLY A 283 -16.42 0.89 -8.86
N MET A 284 -15.20 0.45 -9.12
CA MET A 284 -14.88 -0.74 -9.91
C MET A 284 -13.60 -1.40 -9.40
N VAL A 285 -13.53 -2.72 -9.47
CA VAL A 285 -12.32 -3.48 -9.15
C VAL A 285 -11.60 -3.83 -10.45
N PHE A 286 -10.31 -3.56 -10.55
CA PHE A 286 -9.46 -4.05 -11.64
C PHE A 286 -8.59 -5.18 -11.10
N GLY A 287 -8.79 -6.41 -11.59
CA GLY A 287 -8.26 -7.64 -11.00
C GLY A 287 -9.33 -8.44 -10.24
N LYS A 288 -8.92 -9.46 -9.48
CA LYS A 288 -9.81 -10.34 -8.71
C LYS A 288 -9.45 -10.30 -7.22
N LEU A 289 -10.47 -10.14 -6.38
CA LEU A 289 -10.35 -10.17 -4.92
C LEU A 289 -11.14 -11.34 -4.35
N LYS A 290 -10.59 -12.00 -3.33
CA LYS A 290 -11.30 -13.05 -2.59
C LYS A 290 -12.08 -12.46 -1.43
N ARG A 291 -13.18 -13.11 -1.07
CA ARG A 291 -13.87 -12.82 0.20
C ARG A 291 -12.99 -13.26 1.37
N ALA A 292 -12.94 -12.43 2.40
CA ALA A 292 -12.31 -12.74 3.69
C ALA A 292 -13.22 -12.37 4.86
N ALA A 293 -12.95 -12.96 6.02
CA ALA A 293 -13.58 -12.59 7.28
C ALA A 293 -12.76 -11.47 7.96
N GLY A 294 -13.41 -10.33 8.12
CA GLY A 294 -12.94 -9.13 8.79
C GLY A 294 -12.87 -9.24 10.31
N ARG A 295 -12.42 -8.15 10.94
CA ARG A 295 -12.59 -7.91 12.36
C ARG A 295 -14.05 -8.11 12.75
N ASN A 296 -14.31 -8.82 13.84
CA ASN A 296 -15.67 -9.16 14.30
C ASN A 296 -16.51 -9.89 13.23
N LYS A 297 -15.87 -10.70 12.37
CA LYS A 297 -16.51 -11.43 11.25
C LYS A 297 -17.19 -10.54 10.20
N ALA A 298 -16.89 -9.24 10.17
CA ALA A 298 -17.42 -8.34 9.15
C ALA A 298 -16.91 -8.72 7.75
N PRO A 299 -17.64 -8.46 6.65
CA PRO A 299 -17.15 -8.75 5.31
C PRO A 299 -15.86 -7.97 4.96
N ALA A 300 -14.86 -8.67 4.46
CA ALA A 300 -13.60 -8.10 3.97
C ALA A 300 -13.21 -8.67 2.59
N VAL A 301 -12.23 -8.04 1.96
CA VAL A 301 -11.61 -8.51 0.72
C VAL A 301 -10.13 -8.76 0.93
N GLN A 302 -9.67 -9.90 0.41
CA GLN A 302 -8.27 -10.32 0.43
C GLN A 302 -7.61 -9.94 -0.89
N PHE A 303 -6.51 -9.21 -0.78
CA PHE A 303 -5.56 -8.97 -1.86
C PHE A 303 -4.51 -10.08 -1.80
N ARG A 304 -3.20 -9.74 -1.75
CA ARG A 304 -2.13 -10.74 -1.80
C ARG A 304 -1.88 -11.37 -0.43
N GLU A 305 -1.73 -12.68 -0.42
CA GLU A 305 -1.11 -13.39 0.70
C GLU A 305 0.41 -13.18 0.63
N ILE A 306 1.11 -13.39 1.74
CA ILE A 306 2.54 -13.66 1.66
C ILE A 306 2.66 -15.05 1.10
N LEU A 307 3.23 -15.13 -0.11
CA LEU A 307 3.59 -16.41 -0.68
C LEU A 307 4.47 -17.15 0.34
N PRO A 308 4.14 -18.40 0.69
CA PRO A 308 4.96 -19.21 1.58
C PRO A 308 6.39 -19.37 1.06
#